data_AF-A0A1I6LJC7-F1
#
_entry.id   AF-A0A1I6LJC7-F1
#
_cell.length_a   1.000
_cell.length_b   1.000
_cell.length_c   1.000
_cell.angle_alpha   90.00
_cell.angle_beta   90.00
_cell.angle_gamma   90.00
#
_symmetry.space_group_name_H-M   'P 1'
#
loop_
_entity.id
_entity.type
_entity.pdbx_description
1 polymer ?
#
loop_
_entity_poly.entity_id
_entity_poly.type
_entity_poly.pdbx_seq_one_letter_code
_entity_poly.pdbx_strand_id
1 'polypeptide(L)'
;MQSKKWHWQCRSALAAAIAACLGIGAHAATLPPPPVSPAPVTDYEYDAKGNPTKVIKAKGVSGFGFTSSTAYDALDRVKTNTDARSGVTTLGFDGIDQLKQVT
;
A
#
# COMPACT_ATOMS: atom_id res chain seq x y z
N MET A 1 -64.91 7.49 21.75
CA MET A 1 -65.30 8.52 20.77
C MET A 1 -64.10 8.82 19.88
N GLN A 2 -64.18 8.41 18.61
CA GLN A 2 -63.38 8.79 17.41
C GLN A 2 -61.85 8.56 17.40
N SER A 3 -61.40 7.54 16.64
CA SER A 3 -60.05 7.42 16.08
C SER A 3 -60.10 7.64 14.56
N LYS A 4 -59.26 8.56 14.05
CA LYS A 4 -59.19 8.91 12.62
C LYS A 4 -58.12 8.05 11.93
N LYS A 5 -58.55 7.20 10.99
CA LYS A 5 -57.69 6.48 10.04
C LYS A 5 -57.87 7.12 8.66
N TRP A 6 -56.81 7.68 8.11
CA TRP A 6 -56.80 8.20 6.74
C TRP A 6 -56.16 7.15 5.83
N HIS A 7 -56.98 6.52 4.99
CA HIS A 7 -56.56 5.81 3.79
C HIS A 7 -56.84 6.72 2.58
N TRP A 8 -55.85 6.99 1.73
CA TRP A 8 -56.05 7.57 0.41
C TRP A 8 -55.81 6.51 -0.68
N GLN A 9 -56.79 6.42 -1.58
CA GLN A 9 -57.00 5.36 -2.57
C GLN A 9 -56.24 5.60 -3.88
N CYS A 10 -55.96 4.47 -4.55
CA CYS A 10 -55.46 4.28 -5.91
C CYS A 10 -56.23 5.02 -7.02
N ARG A 11 -55.54 5.37 -8.12
CA ARG A 11 -56.14 5.44 -9.47
C ARG A 11 -55.17 4.90 -10.55
N SER A 12 -55.57 3.73 -11.05
CA SER A 12 -55.56 3.10 -12.38
C SER A 12 -54.62 3.50 -13.54
N ALA A 13 -54.35 2.46 -14.34
CA ALA A 13 -53.42 2.27 -15.46
C ALA A 13 -53.74 3.00 -16.79
N LEU A 14 -52.73 3.07 -17.68
CA LEU A 14 -52.87 2.81 -19.13
C LEU A 14 -51.49 2.53 -19.78
N ALA A 15 -51.44 1.59 -20.74
CA ALA A 15 -50.25 1.19 -21.51
C ALA A 15 -50.29 1.79 -22.93
N ALA A 16 -49.12 2.05 -23.56
CA ALA A 16 -48.97 2.19 -25.02
C ALA A 16 -47.49 2.03 -25.46
N ALA A 17 -47.30 1.57 -26.71
CA ALA A 17 -46.15 0.84 -27.22
C ALA A 17 -45.07 1.63 -28.00
N ILE A 18 -43.88 1.03 -28.02
CA ILE A 18 -42.72 1.02 -28.95
C ILE A 18 -42.77 1.91 -30.22
N ALA A 19 -41.72 2.72 -30.42
CA ALA A 19 -41.11 3.00 -31.73
C ALA A 19 -39.61 3.32 -31.58
N ALA A 20 -38.76 2.46 -32.15
CA ALA A 20 -37.31 2.65 -32.21
C ALA A 20 -36.94 3.62 -33.35
N CYS A 21 -36.08 4.58 -33.07
CA CYS A 21 -35.23 5.20 -34.09
C CYS A 21 -33.79 5.30 -33.56
N LEU A 22 -32.91 4.70 -34.34
CA LEU A 22 -31.50 4.48 -34.09
C LEU A 22 -30.76 5.80 -34.00
N GLY A 23 -30.28 6.13 -32.80
CA GLY A 23 -29.20 7.10 -32.59
C GLY A 23 -27.97 6.35 -32.11
N ILE A 24 -27.27 5.62 -32.98
CA ILE A 24 -25.94 5.10 -32.68
C ILE A 24 -24.98 6.29 -32.75
N GLY A 25 -24.93 7.08 -31.68
CA GLY A 25 -23.77 7.92 -31.41
C GLY A 25 -22.65 7.00 -30.95
N ALA A 26 -21.85 6.50 -31.89
CA ALA A 26 -20.61 5.78 -31.58
C ALA A 26 -19.61 6.77 -30.97
N HIS A 27 -19.80 7.14 -29.72
CA HIS A 27 -18.72 7.65 -28.90
C HIS A 27 -17.87 6.43 -28.57
N ALA A 28 -16.63 6.38 -29.08
CA ALA A 28 -15.68 5.39 -28.61
C ALA A 28 -15.66 5.48 -27.09
N ALA A 29 -16.08 4.41 -26.40
CA ALA A 29 -15.96 4.35 -24.96
C ALA A 29 -14.46 4.42 -24.66
N THR A 30 -13.99 5.57 -24.19
CA THR A 30 -12.59 5.74 -23.83
C THR A 30 -12.34 4.77 -22.68
N LEU A 31 -11.40 3.84 -22.87
CA LEU A 31 -10.97 2.96 -21.80
C LEU A 31 -10.65 3.81 -20.56
N PRO A 32 -11.03 3.37 -19.35
CA PRO A 32 -10.56 4.05 -18.16
C PRO A 32 -9.04 4.14 -18.23
N PRO A 33 -8.45 5.28 -17.84
CA PRO A 33 -7.00 5.38 -17.81
C PRO A 33 -6.46 4.21 -16.97
N PRO A 34 -5.35 3.59 -17.38
CA PRO A 34 -4.78 2.50 -16.61
C PRO A 34 -4.53 2.98 -15.17
N PRO A 35 -4.73 2.11 -14.16
CA PRO A 35 -4.40 2.48 -12.80
C PRO A 35 -2.92 2.86 -12.74
N VAL A 36 -2.63 4.09 -12.31
CA VAL A 36 -1.25 4.52 -12.07
C VAL A 36 -0.84 3.97 -10.71
N SER A 37 0.09 3.02 -10.70
CA SER A 37 0.79 2.65 -9.48
C SER A 37 1.76 3.77 -9.10
N PRO A 38 1.81 4.21 -7.83
CA PRO A 38 2.84 5.14 -7.39
C PRO A 38 4.23 4.58 -7.70
N ALA A 39 5.16 5.44 -8.15
CA ALA A 39 6.55 5.04 -8.29
C ALA A 39 7.11 4.63 -6.91
N PRO A 40 7.77 3.47 -6.77
CA PRO A 40 8.34 3.07 -5.50
C PRO A 40 9.50 3.99 -5.11
N VAL A 41 9.45 4.51 -3.89
CA VAL A 41 10.53 5.31 -3.29
C VAL A 41 11.30 4.46 -2.29
N THR A 42 12.62 4.65 -2.24
CA THR A 42 13.49 4.05 -1.21
C THR A 42 13.96 5.14 -0.26
N ASP A 43 13.62 5.00 1.01
CA ASP A 43 14.05 5.92 2.07
C ASP A 43 15.17 5.29 2.89
N TYR A 44 16.08 6.14 3.36
CA TYR A 44 17.20 5.80 4.22
C TYR A 44 17.15 6.65 5.48
N GLU A 45 17.37 6.04 6.63
CA GLU A 45 17.66 6.72 7.88
C GLU A 45 19.11 6.42 8.29
N TYR A 46 19.76 7.38 8.93
CA TYR A 46 21.19 7.31 9.25
C TYR A 46 21.44 7.61 10.73
N ASP A 47 22.51 7.04 11.28
CA ASP A 47 23.03 7.46 12.58
C ASP A 47 23.86 8.76 12.47
N ALA A 48 24.35 9.26 13.61
CA ALA A 48 25.15 10.48 13.67
C ALA A 48 26.53 10.35 12.98
N LYS A 49 27.00 9.12 12.71
CA LYS A 49 28.24 8.84 11.97
C LYS A 49 27.99 8.69 10.47
N GLY A 50 26.74 8.71 10.03
CA GLY A 50 26.34 8.57 8.62
C GLY A 50 26.13 7.13 8.18
N ASN A 51 26.06 6.17 9.09
CA ASN A 51 25.77 4.78 8.72
C ASN A 51 24.25 4.58 8.53
N PRO A 52 23.81 3.85 7.49
CA PRO A 52 22.39 3.61 7.25
C PRO A 52 21.82 2.63 8.27
N THR A 53 20.97 3.12 9.17
CA THR A 53 20.35 2.32 10.23
C THR A 53 19.03 1.69 9.81
N LYS A 54 18.38 2.25 8.79
CA LYS A 54 17.11 1.75 8.28
C LYS A 54 16.96 2.03 6.80
N VAL A 55 16.44 1.06 6.07
CA VAL A 55 16.10 1.15 4.65
C VAL A 55 14.65 0.76 4.47
N ILE A 56 13.85 1.64 3.88
CA ILE A 56 12.44 1.41 3.59
C ILE A 56 12.27 1.38 2.08
N LYS A 57 12.00 0.21 1.51
CA LYS A 57 11.75 0.02 0.08
C LYS A 57 10.27 0.16 -0.22
N ALA A 58 9.97 0.77 -1.38
CA ALA A 58 8.61 1.01 -1.89
C ALA A 58 7.71 1.73 -0.86
N LYS A 59 8.27 2.76 -0.20
CA LYS A 59 7.51 3.61 0.70
C LYS A 59 6.34 4.24 -0.05
N GLY A 60 5.14 4.17 0.55
CA GLY A 60 3.91 4.71 -0.04
C GLY A 60 3.24 3.80 -1.08
N VAL A 61 3.84 2.66 -1.45
CA VAL A 61 3.19 1.66 -2.31
C VAL A 61 2.41 0.68 -1.44
N SER A 62 1.08 0.68 -1.60
CA SER A 62 0.18 -0.18 -0.81
C SER A 62 0.56 -1.66 -0.95
N GLY A 63 0.79 -2.34 0.18
CA GLY A 63 1.14 -3.76 0.24
C GLY A 63 2.61 -4.12 0.00
N PHE A 64 3.49 -3.16 -0.29
CA PHE A 64 4.89 -3.43 -0.65
C PHE A 64 5.93 -2.67 0.20
N GLY A 65 5.52 -2.02 1.29
CA GLY A 65 6.47 -1.33 2.19
C GLY A 65 7.35 -2.33 2.95
N PHE A 66 8.62 -2.47 2.55
CA PHE A 66 9.58 -3.38 3.18
C PHE A 66 10.63 -2.60 3.95
N THR A 67 10.74 -2.84 5.26
CA THR A 67 11.72 -2.16 6.13
C THR A 67 12.80 -3.13 6.56
N SER A 68 14.06 -2.74 6.44
CA SER A 68 15.19 -3.48 7.03
C SER A 68 16.02 -2.53 7.88
N SER A 69 16.59 -3.05 8.96
CA SER A 69 17.35 -2.24 9.92
C SER A 69 18.74 -2.83 10.13
N THR A 70 19.71 -1.95 10.37
CA THR A 70 21.09 -2.33 10.64
C THR A 70 21.57 -1.60 11.88
N ALA A 71 22.20 -2.33 12.79
CA ALA A 71 22.89 -1.78 13.95
C ALA A 71 24.40 -1.95 13.78
N TYR A 72 25.14 -0.93 14.21
CA TYR A 72 26.59 -0.87 14.10
C TYR A 72 27.24 -0.91 15.48
N ASP A 73 28.46 -1.42 15.56
CA ASP A 73 29.28 -1.31 16.75
C ASP A 73 30.04 0.04 16.82
N ALA A 74 30.86 0.19 17.86
CA ALA A 74 31.62 1.43 18.07
C ALA A 74 32.63 1.71 16.94
N LEU A 75 33.04 0.68 16.19
CA LEU A 75 34.00 0.75 15.09
C LEU A 75 33.32 0.84 13.72
N ASP A 76 32.02 1.15 13.66
CA ASP A 76 31.23 1.29 12.42
C ASP A 76 31.05 -0.03 11.65
N ARG A 77 31.18 -1.17 12.33
CA ARG A 77 30.97 -2.49 11.73
C ARG A 77 29.56 -2.96 11.99
N VAL A 78 28.97 -3.69 11.04
CA VAL A 78 27.62 -4.24 11.18
C VAL A 78 27.60 -5.26 12.31
N LYS A 79 26.82 -4.99 13.35
CA LYS A 79 26.63 -5.90 14.50
C LYS A 79 25.37 -6.73 14.36
N THR A 80 24.30 -6.12 13.88
CA THR A 80 23.00 -6.79 13.71
C THR A 80 22.32 -6.27 12.46
N ASN A 81 21.72 -7.16 11.68
CA ASN A 81 20.85 -6.83 10.58
C ASN A 81 19.50 -7.50 10.78
N THR A 82 18.42 -6.76 10.57
CA THR A 82 17.05 -7.25 10.61
C THR A 82 16.43 -7.06 9.24
N ASP A 83 16.02 -8.16 8.62
CA ASP A 83 15.37 -8.13 7.31
C ASP A 83 13.88 -7.72 7.42
N ALA A 84 13.25 -7.50 6.26
CA ALA A 84 11.84 -7.10 6.20
C ALA A 84 10.84 -8.19 6.61
N ARG A 85 11.30 -9.43 6.80
CA ARG A 85 10.54 -10.55 7.33
C ARG A 85 10.80 -10.75 8.83
N SER A 86 11.46 -9.80 9.50
CA SER A 86 11.87 -9.88 10.90
C SER A 86 12.91 -10.98 11.18
N GLY A 87 13.57 -11.51 10.16
CA GLY A 87 14.76 -12.34 10.32
C GLY A 87 15.91 -11.50 10.86
N VAL A 88 16.65 -12.02 11.84
CA VAL A 88 17.76 -11.31 12.48
C VAL A 88 19.05 -12.08 12.21
N THR A 89 20.07 -11.37 11.75
CA THR A 89 21.44 -11.88 11.65
C THR A 89 22.34 -11.03 12.53
N THR A 90 23.09 -11.67 13.43
CA THR A 90 24.05 -11.03 14.31
C THR A 90 25.46 -11.45 13.94
N LEU A 91 26.36 -10.46 13.87
CA LEU A 91 27.78 -10.67 13.57
C LEU A 91 28.62 -10.37 14.82
N GLY A 92 29.54 -11.28 15.14
CA GLY A 92 30.53 -11.10 16.20
C GLY A 92 31.93 -11.04 15.61
N PHE A 93 32.70 -10.02 15.99
CA PHE A 93 34.10 -9.86 15.56
C PHE A 93 35.06 -10.09 16.72
N ASP A 94 36.27 -10.53 16.41
CA ASP A 94 37.36 -10.64 17.39
C ASP A 94 38.12 -9.31 17.59
N GLY A 95 39.15 -9.36 18.43
CA GLY A 95 39.95 -8.18 18.80
C GLY A 95 40.90 -7.68 17.71
N ILE A 96 41.01 -8.36 16.57
CA ILE A 96 41.85 -7.99 15.43
C ILE A 96 41.02 -7.77 14.15
N ASP A 97 39.73 -7.48 14.32
CA ASP A 97 38.79 -7.13 13.26
C ASP A 97 38.42 -8.27 12.29
N GLN A 98 38.42 -9.51 12.77
CA GLN A 98 37.97 -10.66 11.98
C GLN A 98 36.59 -11.14 12.43
N LEU A 99 35.76 -11.55 11.47
CA LEU A 99 34.46 -12.16 11.76
C LEU A 99 34.67 -13.51 12.47
N LYS A 100 34.14 -13.62 13.69
CA LYS A 100 34.26 -14.79 14.56
C LYS A 100 32.94 -15.58 14.67
N GLN A 101 31.80 -14.91 14.54
CA GLN A 101 30.49 -15.54 14.74
C GLN A 101 29.43 -14.93 13.81
N VAL A 102 28.54 -15.80 13.33
CA VAL A 102 27.27 -15.43 12.68
C VAL A 102 26.16 -16.21 13.39
N THR A 103 25.05 -15.55 13.72
CA THR A 103 23.88 -16.18 14.34
C THR A 103 22.62 -15.60 13.76
#